data_AF-A0A1U7HI86-F1
#
_entry.id   AF-A0A1U7HI86-F1
#
_cell.length_a   1.000
_cell.length_b   1.000
_cell.length_c   1.000
_cell.angle_alpha   90.00
_cell.angle_beta   90.00
_cell.angle_gamma   90.00
#
_symmetry.space_group_name_H-M   'P 1'
#
loop_
_entity.id
_entity.type
_entity.pdbx_description
1 polymer ?
#
loop_
_entity_poly.entity_id
_entity_poly.type
_entity_poly.pdbx_seq_one_letter_code
_entity_poly.pdbx_strand_id
1 'polypeptide(L)'
;MNTYQLNGVCHLEIWEPSPIVISISKNTYLTSIVQFEFLIHNEAPVVLPFIPFSNEFLIPELLDSDKQLLLPQKLISKQPGTNLYKGIGIPPCQSLVRYLLAKLLWQNDRLQLQIFIDEVERLPESIADFHYYWLFEYLKLENYQFRFSYKSPAEEFSFFNADTKEICQVRVSELEYAPTHWVNLRLVEPLVVDNSTVEVDGICFQTVILDRISTVSLTQSDSKIYIPIGMQITNNTSTPLRFFLFDSLIPTLIGKDGQIVLPKNGGASYGFRIAQESDSQLAIPGQIITLFPGAYLTQQADGLLKLYVPGRGRSVWWFENLQPGTYQVQLTYKTPIELIDPGFIENWMKGKKFEDLWVGMVCTPFVKLHLKRFLIKSL
;
A
#
# COMPACT_ATOMS: atom_id res chain seq x y z
N MET A 1 35.70 5.54 14.36
CA MET A 1 34.83 6.43 13.56
C MET A 1 35.11 6.09 12.11
N ASN A 2 34.23 5.30 11.47
CA ASN A 2 34.40 4.90 10.08
C ASN A 2 33.68 5.94 9.23
N THR A 3 34.41 6.73 8.45
CA THR A 3 33.83 7.69 7.51
C THR A 3 33.33 6.91 6.29
N TYR A 4 32.01 6.83 6.12
CA TYR A 4 31.39 6.27 4.92
C TYR A 4 31.13 7.40 3.93
N GLN A 5 31.66 7.31 2.71
CA GLN A 5 31.19 8.11 1.58
C GLN A 5 30.07 7.34 0.90
N LEU A 6 28.83 7.86 0.95
CA LEU A 6 27.85 7.51 -0.08
C LEU A 6 28.37 8.18 -1.35
N ASN A 7 28.88 7.41 -2.30
CA ASN A 7 29.20 7.88 -3.64
C ASN A 7 28.25 7.15 -4.60
N GLY A 8 26.98 7.55 -4.66
CA GLY A 8 26.09 7.18 -5.78
C GLY A 8 25.78 5.69 -5.97
N VAL A 9 25.75 4.87 -4.91
CA VAL A 9 25.53 3.41 -5.01
C VAL A 9 24.20 2.92 -4.42
N CYS A 10 23.32 3.85 -4.04
CA CYS A 10 21.97 3.54 -3.61
C CYS A 10 21.00 3.79 -4.77
N HIS A 11 20.33 2.75 -5.24
CA HIS A 11 19.23 2.89 -6.19
C HIS A 11 17.91 2.93 -5.40
N LEU A 12 17.24 4.08 -5.43
CA LEU A 12 15.89 4.23 -4.88
C LEU A 12 14.87 4.21 -6.02
N GLU A 13 13.91 3.32 -5.91
CA GLU A 13 12.85 3.15 -6.89
C GLU A 13 11.48 3.21 -6.22
N ILE A 14 10.54 3.95 -6.81
CA ILE A 14 9.13 3.80 -6.47
C ILE A 14 8.65 2.50 -7.12
N TRP A 15 8.29 1.54 -6.28
CA TRP A 15 7.91 0.22 -6.73
C TRP A 15 6.39 0.17 -6.86
N GLU A 16 5.87 0.97 -7.80
CA GLU A 16 4.45 0.97 -8.17
C GLU A 16 4.24 0.84 -9.69
N PRO A 17 3.21 0.09 -10.14
CA PRO A 17 2.85 0.04 -11.54
C PRO A 17 2.25 1.38 -11.98
N SER A 18 2.40 1.69 -13.26
CA SER A 18 1.82 2.88 -13.88
C SER A 18 0.69 2.47 -14.83
N PRO A 19 -0.52 3.04 -14.74
CA PRO A 19 -0.91 4.14 -13.86
C PRO A 19 -1.33 3.70 -12.45
N ILE A 20 -1.21 4.62 -11.49
CA ILE A 20 -1.84 4.55 -10.16
C ILE A 20 -3.14 5.33 -10.22
N VAL A 21 -4.27 4.70 -9.93
CA VAL A 21 -5.59 5.33 -9.95
C VAL A 21 -6.21 5.32 -8.57
N ILE A 22 -6.45 6.51 -8.03
CA ILE A 22 -7.10 6.68 -6.74
C ILE A 22 -8.46 7.30 -6.98
N SER A 23 -9.51 6.55 -6.64
CA SER A 23 -10.87 7.07 -6.71
C SER A 23 -11.22 7.83 -5.43
N ILE A 24 -11.93 8.94 -5.57
CA ILE A 24 -12.44 9.68 -4.42
C ILE A 24 -13.82 10.28 -4.72
N SER A 25 -14.74 10.14 -3.78
CA SER A 25 -16.09 10.70 -3.90
C SER A 25 -16.19 12.05 -3.19
N LYS A 26 -16.59 13.10 -3.92
CA LYS A 26 -16.88 14.43 -3.35
C LYS A 26 -18.00 14.42 -2.31
N ASN A 27 -18.96 13.50 -2.47
CA ASN A 27 -20.21 13.50 -1.70
C ASN A 27 -20.09 12.84 -0.33
N THR A 28 -18.90 12.40 0.02
CA THR A 28 -18.67 11.64 1.22
C THR A 28 -17.38 12.14 1.85
N TYR A 29 -17.35 12.35 3.16
CA TYR A 29 -16.10 12.56 3.92
C TYR A 29 -15.17 11.32 3.88
N LEU A 30 -15.36 10.45 2.89
CA LEU A 30 -14.56 9.26 2.69
C LEU A 30 -13.21 9.68 2.18
N THR A 31 -12.26 9.20 2.94
CA THR A 31 -10.86 9.17 2.60
C THR A 31 -10.62 7.98 1.67
N SER A 32 -9.69 8.08 0.73
CA SER A 32 -9.09 6.93 0.05
C SER A 32 -7.67 6.74 0.56
N ILE A 33 -7.25 5.49 0.74
CA ILE A 33 -5.95 5.17 1.31
C ILE A 33 -5.21 4.34 0.27
N VAL A 34 -3.98 4.72 0.03
CA VAL A 34 -3.09 4.07 -0.93
C VAL A 34 -1.80 3.70 -0.21
N GLN A 35 -1.30 2.51 -0.49
CA GLN A 35 0.00 2.07 -0.03
C GLN A 35 0.97 2.17 -1.20
N PHE A 36 2.02 2.98 -1.06
CA PHE A 36 3.11 3.05 -2.04
C PHE A 36 4.28 2.23 -1.55
N GLU A 37 4.87 1.40 -2.39
CA GLU A 37 6.06 0.61 -2.12
C GLU A 37 7.30 1.28 -2.72
N PHE A 38 8.43 1.07 -2.05
CA PHE A 38 9.74 1.58 -2.42
C PHE A 38 10.73 0.45 -2.33
N LEU A 39 11.56 0.35 -3.36
CA LEU A 39 12.71 -0.53 -3.38
C LEU A 39 13.95 0.34 -3.16
N ILE A 40 14.71 0.00 -2.13
CA ILE A 40 16.04 0.59 -1.90
C ILE A 40 17.04 -0.52 -2.15
N HIS A 41 17.82 -0.41 -3.22
CA HIS A 41 18.84 -1.38 -3.56
C HIS A 41 20.23 -0.84 -3.23
N ASN A 42 21.01 -1.61 -2.48
CA ASN A 42 22.39 -1.29 -2.19
C ASN A 42 23.30 -2.01 -3.19
N GLU A 43 23.82 -1.29 -4.17
CA GLU A 43 24.78 -1.84 -5.15
C GLU A 43 26.23 -1.84 -4.60
N ALA A 44 26.45 -1.30 -3.39
CA ALA A 44 27.79 -1.08 -2.85
C ALA A 44 28.35 -2.38 -2.29
N PRO A 45 29.68 -2.58 -2.32
CA PRO A 45 30.33 -3.70 -1.66
C PRO A 45 30.38 -3.55 -0.12
N VAL A 46 29.71 -2.54 0.44
CA VAL A 46 29.66 -2.23 1.87
C VAL A 46 28.22 -2.02 2.32
N VAL A 47 27.96 -2.17 3.62
CA VAL A 47 26.65 -1.89 4.20
C VAL A 47 26.31 -0.42 3.98
N LEU A 48 25.17 -0.16 3.35
CA LEU A 48 24.66 1.18 3.11
C LEU A 48 23.83 1.63 4.31
N PRO A 49 24.25 2.70 5.01
CA PRO A 49 23.42 3.30 6.04
C PRO A 49 22.27 4.05 5.36
N PHE A 50 21.05 3.57 5.59
CA PHE A 50 19.85 4.25 5.14
C PHE A 50 19.13 4.75 6.39
N ILE A 51 18.64 6.00 6.40
CA ILE A 51 17.65 6.42 7.40
C ILE A 51 16.30 6.27 6.73
N PRO A 52 15.60 5.14 6.94
CA PRO A 52 14.30 4.99 6.36
C PRO A 52 13.36 6.00 7.03
N PHE A 53 12.69 6.80 6.20
CA PHE A 53 11.41 7.39 6.56
C PHE A 53 11.42 8.33 7.78
N SER A 54 12.53 9.04 7.99
CA SER A 54 12.38 10.38 8.54
C SER A 54 11.67 11.23 7.49
N ASN A 55 10.62 11.93 7.89
CA ASN A 55 9.84 12.83 7.04
C ASN A 55 10.69 13.98 6.47
N GLU A 56 11.92 14.13 6.93
CA GLU A 56 12.84 15.17 6.47
C GLU A 56 13.64 14.73 5.23
N PHE A 57 13.78 13.43 5.03
CA PHE A 57 14.67 12.88 4.00
C PHE A 57 13.90 12.39 2.78
N LEU A 58 12.66 11.93 2.92
CA LEU A 58 11.88 11.50 1.77
C LEU A 58 10.78 12.53 1.45
N ILE A 59 10.94 13.21 0.32
CA ILE A 59 10.10 14.33 -0.11
C ILE A 59 9.27 13.86 -1.31
N PRO A 60 7.93 13.82 -1.22
CA PRO A 60 7.10 13.54 -2.37
C PRO A 60 7.06 14.73 -3.31
N GLU A 61 6.99 14.46 -4.60
CA GLU A 61 6.90 15.48 -5.64
C GLU A 61 5.79 15.13 -6.61
N LEU A 62 5.06 16.16 -7.06
CA LEU A 62 3.91 16.01 -7.92
C LEU A 62 4.00 17.02 -9.07
N LEU A 63 3.90 16.54 -10.31
CA LEU A 63 3.69 17.38 -11.48
C LEU A 63 2.22 17.31 -11.88
N ASP A 64 1.61 18.46 -12.15
CA ASP A 64 0.26 18.51 -12.71
C ASP A 64 0.23 18.15 -14.22
N SER A 65 -0.95 18.27 -14.82
CA SER A 65 -1.19 18.00 -16.23
C SER A 65 -0.39 18.94 -17.16
N ASP A 66 -0.05 20.14 -16.69
CA ASP A 66 0.76 21.15 -17.37
C ASP A 66 2.28 21.00 -17.08
N LYS A 67 2.68 19.92 -16.38
CA LYS A 67 4.06 19.64 -15.97
C LYS A 67 4.64 20.68 -14.99
N GLN A 68 3.79 21.41 -14.27
CA GLN A 68 4.23 22.31 -13.21
C GLN A 68 4.43 21.53 -11.92
N LEU A 69 5.54 21.83 -11.22
CA LEU A 69 5.86 21.22 -9.94
C LEU A 69 4.98 21.80 -8.83
N LEU A 70 4.16 20.96 -8.24
CA LEU A 70 3.41 21.24 -7.04
C LEU A 70 4.29 20.92 -5.83
N LEU A 71 4.54 21.91 -4.98
CA LEU A 71 5.36 21.73 -3.79
C LEU A 71 4.48 21.33 -2.61
N PRO A 72 4.79 20.22 -1.91
CA PRO A 72 4.06 19.85 -0.71
C PRO A 72 4.40 20.79 0.45
N GLN A 73 3.44 20.97 1.36
CA GLN A 73 3.67 21.58 2.66
C GLN A 73 4.06 20.49 3.67
N LYS A 74 5.15 20.69 4.41
CA LYS A 74 5.52 19.81 5.53
C LYS A 74 4.72 20.21 6.75
N LEU A 75 3.98 19.28 7.35
CA LEU A 75 3.22 19.51 8.57
C LEU A 75 3.74 18.64 9.71
N ILE A 76 3.83 19.25 10.90
CA ILE A 76 4.29 18.62 12.14
C ILE A 76 3.08 18.51 13.06
N SER A 77 2.66 17.28 13.39
CA SER A 77 1.53 17.04 14.28
C SER A 77 1.96 16.98 15.75
N LYS A 78 3.19 16.52 16.02
CA LYS A 78 3.76 16.33 17.37
C LYS A 78 5.27 16.60 17.31
N GLN A 79 5.84 17.22 18.34
CA GLN A 79 7.29 17.35 18.43
C GLN A 79 7.93 15.96 18.41
N PRO A 80 8.99 15.73 17.62
CA PRO A 80 9.69 14.46 17.63
C PRO A 80 10.28 14.26 19.02
N GLY A 81 10.14 13.06 19.58
CA GLY A 81 11.03 12.69 20.67
C GLY A 81 12.47 12.84 20.18
N THR A 82 13.38 13.28 21.04
CA THR A 82 14.82 13.37 20.76
C THR A 82 15.49 12.01 20.57
N ASN A 83 14.73 10.98 20.21
CA ASN A 83 15.26 9.66 19.92
C ASN A 83 16.19 9.80 18.72
N LEU A 84 17.48 9.58 18.98
CA LEU A 84 18.53 9.47 17.97
C LEU A 84 18.02 8.59 16.83
N TYR A 85 18.05 9.15 15.62
CA TYR A 85 17.69 8.47 14.38
C TYR A 85 18.19 7.03 14.37
N LYS A 86 17.28 6.06 14.18
CA LYS A 86 17.64 4.66 14.00
C LYS A 86 17.59 4.34 12.51
N GLY A 87 18.69 4.61 11.82
CA GLY A 87 18.86 4.09 10.47
C GLY A 87 18.89 2.57 10.44
N ILE A 88 18.68 2.01 9.26
CA ILE A 88 18.86 0.58 8.96
C ILE A 88 20.05 0.45 8.02
N GLY A 89 20.96 -0.49 8.33
CA GLY A 89 22.01 -0.88 7.41
C GLY A 89 21.47 -1.84 6.36
N ILE A 90 21.56 -1.48 5.09
CA ILE A 90 21.21 -2.38 3.97
C ILE A 90 22.50 -3.11 3.56
N PRO A 91 22.59 -4.44 3.68
CA PRO A 91 23.81 -5.16 3.34
C PRO A 91 24.18 -5.03 1.85
N PRO A 92 25.43 -5.32 1.46
CA PRO A 92 25.87 -5.31 0.06
C PRO A 92 25.00 -6.17 -0.84
N CYS A 93 24.66 -5.67 -2.03
CA CYS A 93 23.85 -6.34 -3.05
C CYS A 93 22.47 -6.82 -2.55
N GLN A 94 21.96 -6.23 -1.48
CA GLN A 94 20.64 -6.52 -0.94
C GLN A 94 19.66 -5.39 -1.28
N SER A 95 18.38 -5.75 -1.30
CA SER A 95 17.29 -4.79 -1.46
C SER A 95 16.42 -4.74 -0.23
N LEU A 96 15.91 -3.55 0.06
CA LEU A 96 14.97 -3.30 1.12
C LEU A 96 13.67 -2.79 0.50
N VAL A 97 12.59 -3.58 0.64
CA VAL A 97 11.25 -3.13 0.27
C VAL A 97 10.58 -2.50 1.49
N ARG A 98 9.99 -1.34 1.27
CA ARG A 98 9.29 -0.56 2.29
C ARG A 98 8.03 0.02 1.69
N TYR A 99 7.09 0.39 2.54
CA TYR A 99 5.88 1.04 2.08
C TYR A 99 5.58 2.30 2.87
N LEU A 100 4.87 3.21 2.22
CA LEU A 100 4.32 4.44 2.77
C LEU A 100 2.81 4.40 2.61
N LEU A 101 2.12 5.05 3.53
CA LEU A 101 0.69 5.25 3.42
C LEU A 101 0.45 6.66 2.93
N ALA A 102 -0.40 6.81 1.93
CA ALA A 102 -0.97 8.10 1.60
C ALA A 102 -2.47 8.06 1.67
N LYS A 103 -3.04 9.23 1.91
CA LYS A 103 -4.42 9.46 2.21
C LYS A 103 -4.91 10.60 1.34
N LEU A 104 -5.88 10.30 0.50
CA LEU A 104 -6.56 11.28 -0.32
C LEU A 104 -7.90 11.61 0.32
N LEU A 105 -8.19 12.89 0.56
CA LEU A 105 -9.43 13.30 1.23
C LEU A 105 -9.95 14.64 0.71
N TRP A 106 -11.27 14.79 0.72
CA TRP A 106 -11.94 16.08 0.55
C TRP A 106 -12.14 16.75 1.91
N GLN A 107 -11.58 17.94 2.09
CA GLN A 107 -11.76 18.75 3.29
C GLN A 107 -11.85 20.23 2.91
N ASN A 108 -12.87 20.92 3.42
CA ASN A 108 -13.13 22.34 3.14
C ASN A 108 -13.16 22.65 1.63
N ASP A 109 -13.87 21.81 0.85
CA ASP A 109 -13.98 21.88 -0.61
C ASP A 109 -12.63 21.79 -1.36
N ARG A 110 -11.61 21.22 -0.71
CA ARG A 110 -10.30 20.99 -1.30
C ARG A 110 -9.96 19.52 -1.28
N LEU A 111 -9.46 19.03 -2.40
CA LEU A 111 -8.85 17.72 -2.48
C LEU A 111 -7.42 17.83 -1.95
N GLN A 112 -7.10 16.99 -0.97
CA GLN A 112 -5.81 16.96 -0.30
C GLN A 112 -5.20 15.56 -0.41
N LEU A 113 -3.90 15.50 -0.71
CA LEU A 113 -3.09 14.28 -0.60
C LEU A 113 -2.15 14.44 0.59
N GLN A 114 -2.37 13.62 1.62
CA GLN A 114 -1.54 13.52 2.81
C GLN A 114 -0.66 12.27 2.69
N ILE A 115 0.66 12.42 2.80
CA ILE A 115 1.59 11.30 2.71
C ILE A 115 2.27 11.12 4.06
N PHE A 116 2.00 9.97 4.64
CA PHE A 116 2.47 9.57 5.95
C PHE A 116 3.72 8.71 5.79
N ILE A 117 4.80 9.18 6.39
CA ILE A 117 6.09 8.53 6.38
C ILE A 117 6.38 8.13 7.83
N ASP A 118 6.44 6.83 8.11
CA ASP A 118 6.63 6.33 9.46
C ASP A 118 7.55 5.10 9.50
N GLU A 119 8.23 4.95 10.63
CA GLU A 119 9.19 3.89 10.89
C GLU A 119 8.43 2.62 11.29
N VAL A 120 8.29 1.71 10.32
CA VAL A 120 7.43 0.50 10.34
C VAL A 120 7.77 -0.54 11.43
N GLU A 121 8.72 -0.30 12.36
CA GLU A 121 8.98 -1.29 13.42
C GLU A 121 7.78 -1.52 14.34
N ARG A 122 6.94 -0.49 14.52
CA ARG A 122 5.60 -0.62 15.10
C ARG A 122 4.68 0.33 14.38
N LEU A 123 3.81 -0.20 13.51
CA LEU A 123 2.70 0.58 13.02
C LEU A 123 1.97 1.18 14.22
N PRO A 124 1.78 2.51 14.26
CA PRO A 124 1.10 3.14 15.36
C PRO A 124 -0.29 2.54 15.52
N GLU A 125 -0.86 2.58 16.73
CA GLU A 125 -2.20 2.06 16.93
C GLU A 125 -3.26 2.89 16.18
N SER A 126 -2.91 4.13 15.80
CA SER A 126 -3.77 5.06 15.07
C SER A 126 -2.97 5.99 14.15
N ILE A 127 -3.61 6.48 13.08
CA ILE A 127 -3.01 7.52 12.23
C ILE A 127 -2.85 8.87 12.92
N ALA A 128 -3.61 9.11 13.99
CA ALA A 128 -3.43 10.29 14.83
C ALA A 128 -2.03 10.35 15.49
N ASP A 129 -1.27 9.26 15.45
CA ASP A 129 0.07 9.18 16.04
C ASP A 129 1.20 9.47 15.07
N PHE A 130 0.93 9.63 13.78
CA PHE A 130 1.97 10.05 12.83
C PHE A 130 2.43 11.45 13.18
N HIS A 131 3.72 11.58 13.50
CA HIS A 131 4.33 12.84 13.93
C HIS A 131 4.40 13.89 12.82
N TYR A 132 4.35 13.45 11.57
CA TYR A 132 4.56 14.29 10.39
C TYR A 132 3.83 13.71 9.18
N TYR A 133 3.54 14.60 8.24
CA TYR A 133 3.11 14.22 6.90
C TYR A 133 3.39 15.35 5.91
N TRP A 134 3.46 14.98 4.63
CA TRP A 134 3.45 15.93 3.53
C TRP A 134 2.03 16.17 3.05
N LEU A 135 1.69 17.42 2.78
CA LEU A 135 0.37 17.83 2.32
C LEU A 135 0.45 18.52 0.96
N PHE A 136 -0.22 17.95 -0.04
CA PHE A 136 -0.61 18.68 -1.24
C PHE A 136 -2.04 19.16 -1.10
N GLU A 137 -2.28 20.45 -1.34
CA GLU A 137 -3.61 21.04 -1.32
C GLU A 137 -4.07 21.43 -2.73
N TYR A 138 -5.38 21.64 -2.89
CA TYR A 138 -6.00 22.14 -4.13
C TYR A 138 -5.78 21.23 -5.34
N LEU A 139 -5.69 19.92 -5.11
CA LEU A 139 -5.63 18.96 -6.19
C LEU A 139 -6.95 18.98 -6.98
N LYS A 140 -6.85 18.76 -8.29
CA LYS A 140 -7.97 18.49 -9.19
C LYS A 140 -8.06 17.00 -9.49
N LEU A 141 -9.22 16.57 -9.98
CA LEU A 141 -9.44 15.22 -10.51
C LEU A 141 -8.87 15.12 -11.92
N GLU A 142 -7.56 14.92 -12.02
CA GLU A 142 -6.84 14.87 -13.29
C GLU A 142 -5.64 13.90 -13.23
N ASN A 143 -4.80 13.94 -14.27
CA ASN A 143 -3.56 13.19 -14.34
C ASN A 143 -2.40 14.01 -13.77
N TYR A 144 -1.56 13.35 -12.99
CA TYR A 144 -0.34 13.86 -12.41
C TYR A 144 0.82 12.91 -12.71
N GLN A 145 2.04 13.40 -12.55
CA GLN A 145 3.20 12.54 -12.35
C GLN A 145 3.66 12.64 -10.91
N PHE A 146 3.96 11.51 -10.31
CA PHE A 146 4.32 11.40 -8.91
C PHE A 146 5.68 10.72 -8.76
N ARG A 147 6.50 11.19 -7.83
CA ARG A 147 7.76 10.54 -7.45
C ARG A 147 8.12 10.90 -6.01
N PHE A 148 9.19 10.30 -5.53
CA PHE A 148 9.84 10.74 -4.29
C PHE A 148 11.28 11.13 -4.56
N SER A 149 11.77 12.02 -3.73
CA SER A 149 13.17 12.42 -3.72
C SER A 149 13.74 12.19 -2.34
N TYR A 150 14.79 11.37 -2.28
CA TYR A 150 15.54 11.17 -1.05
C TYR A 150 16.64 12.21 -0.92
N LYS A 151 16.69 12.89 0.22
CA LYS A 151 17.70 13.84 0.62
C LYS A 151 18.47 13.23 1.79
N SER A 152 19.76 12.94 1.60
CA SER A 152 20.57 12.38 2.68
C SER A 152 20.68 13.34 3.88
N PRO A 153 20.82 12.83 5.11
CA PRO A 153 21.09 13.66 6.28
C PRO A 153 22.40 14.44 6.11
N ALA A 154 22.40 15.72 6.48
CA ALA A 154 23.59 16.58 6.43
C ALA A 154 24.53 16.40 7.65
N GLU A 155 24.08 15.67 8.67
CA GLU A 155 24.77 15.52 9.95
C GLU A 155 25.16 14.05 10.21
N GLU A 156 25.89 13.84 11.32
CA GLU A 156 26.20 12.51 11.79
C GLU A 156 24.93 11.79 12.27
N PHE A 157 24.76 10.53 11.88
CA PHE A 157 23.64 9.71 12.33
C PHE A 157 24.09 8.29 12.67
N SER A 158 23.26 7.61 13.45
CA SER A 158 23.50 6.23 13.86
C SER A 158 22.56 5.28 13.12
N PHE A 159 23.02 4.07 12.82
CA PHE A 159 22.18 3.01 12.26
C PHE A 159 22.50 1.67 12.90
N PHE A 160 21.51 0.77 12.96
CA PHE A 160 21.73 -0.60 13.40
C PHE A 160 22.19 -1.45 12.22
N ASN A 161 23.37 -2.04 12.35
CA ASN A 161 23.89 -3.00 11.38
C ASN A 161 23.42 -4.40 11.77
N ALA A 162 22.53 -4.98 10.96
CA ALA A 162 21.97 -6.30 11.24
C ALA A 162 23.01 -7.43 11.22
N ASP A 163 24.07 -7.30 10.42
CA ASP A 163 25.11 -8.32 10.26
C ASP A 163 26.02 -8.37 11.48
N THR A 164 26.47 -7.20 11.95
CA THR A 164 27.37 -7.11 13.12
C THR A 164 26.61 -7.05 14.44
N LYS A 165 25.30 -6.75 14.40
CA LYS A 165 24.45 -6.46 15.56
C LYS A 165 24.95 -5.27 16.40
N GLU A 166 25.63 -4.33 15.76
CA GLU A 166 26.18 -3.14 16.39
C GLU A 166 25.49 -1.86 15.87
N ILE A 167 25.56 -0.80 16.68
CA ILE A 167 25.18 0.55 16.24
C ILE A 167 26.41 1.20 15.62
N CYS A 168 26.31 1.57 14.34
CA CYS A 168 27.36 2.26 13.61
C CYS A 168 27.03 3.75 13.49
N GLN A 169 28.02 4.61 13.73
CA GLN A 169 27.93 6.04 13.47
C GLN A 169 28.49 6.36 12.09
N VAL A 170 27.76 7.17 11.33
CA VAL A 170 28.10 7.59 9.98
C VAL A 170 28.08 9.10 9.91
N ARG A 171 29.18 9.67 9.42
CA ARG A 171 29.25 11.07 9.04
C ARG A 171 29.15 11.18 7.53
N VAL A 172 28.09 11.81 7.06
CA VAL A 172 27.91 12.12 5.63
C VAL A 172 28.65 13.42 5.31
N SER A 173 29.51 13.40 4.31
CA SER A 173 30.31 14.57 3.91
C SER A 173 29.60 15.46 2.89
N GLU A 174 28.70 14.91 2.08
CA GLU A 174 27.99 15.63 1.02
C GLU A 174 26.50 15.27 1.02
N LEU A 175 25.67 16.29 0.85
CA LEU A 175 24.22 16.11 0.75
C LEU A 175 23.91 15.50 -0.63
N GLU A 176 23.41 14.27 -0.63
CA GLU A 176 22.95 13.59 -1.83
C GLU A 176 21.45 13.81 -2.00
N TYR A 177 21.04 14.01 -3.24
CA TYR A 177 19.64 14.10 -3.64
C TYR A 177 19.38 13.07 -4.73
N ALA A 178 18.53 12.09 -4.42
CA ALA A 178 18.25 10.92 -5.25
C ALA A 178 16.75 10.84 -5.53
N PRO A 179 16.29 11.36 -6.69
CA PRO A 179 14.89 11.23 -7.10
C PRO A 179 14.61 9.83 -7.69
N THR A 180 13.44 9.28 -7.37
CA THR A 180 12.91 8.10 -8.06
C THR A 180 12.44 8.47 -9.47
N HIS A 181 12.12 7.47 -10.27
CA HIS A 181 11.42 7.68 -11.54
C HIS A 181 10.00 8.23 -11.30
N TRP A 182 9.44 8.87 -12.33
CA TRP A 182 8.07 9.36 -12.33
C TRP A 182 7.08 8.24 -12.64
N VAL A 183 6.03 8.11 -11.84
CA VAL A 183 4.86 7.26 -12.12
C VAL A 183 3.64 8.12 -12.43
N ASN A 184 2.73 7.63 -13.28
CA ASN A 184 1.51 8.36 -13.56
C ASN A 184 0.51 8.12 -12.41
N LEU A 185 0.00 9.21 -11.84
CA LEU A 185 -1.05 9.19 -10.82
C LEU A 185 -2.31 9.83 -11.41
N ARG A 186 -3.44 9.13 -11.36
CA ARG A 186 -4.73 9.62 -11.84
C ARG A 186 -5.71 9.69 -10.68
N LEU A 187 -6.26 10.88 -10.47
CA LEU A 187 -7.31 11.10 -9.47
C LEU A 187 -8.66 11.13 -10.18
N VAL A 188 -9.55 10.21 -9.82
CA VAL A 188 -10.83 10.03 -10.51
C VAL A 188 -12.01 10.06 -9.56
N GLU A 189 -13.17 10.44 -10.09
CA GLU A 189 -14.44 10.18 -9.41
C GLU A 189 -14.90 8.75 -9.70
N PRO A 190 -15.52 8.07 -8.72
CA PRO A 190 -16.23 6.82 -8.97
C PRO A 190 -17.38 7.02 -9.97
N LEU A 191 -17.78 5.95 -10.65
CA LEU A 191 -18.95 5.97 -11.52
C LEU A 191 -20.21 6.28 -10.70
N VAL A 192 -21.00 7.25 -11.18
CA VAL A 192 -22.19 7.80 -10.50
C VAL A 192 -23.25 6.73 -10.21
N VAL A 193 -23.32 5.69 -11.04
CA VAL A 193 -24.39 4.68 -10.98
C VAL A 193 -24.40 3.91 -9.67
N ASP A 194 -23.23 3.65 -9.07
CA ASP A 194 -23.13 2.85 -7.85
C ASP A 194 -22.17 3.40 -6.78
N ASN A 195 -21.44 4.50 -7.04
CA ASN A 195 -20.44 5.12 -6.16
C ASN A 195 -19.37 4.15 -5.60
N SER A 196 -19.25 2.95 -6.18
CA SER A 196 -18.37 1.88 -5.70
C SER A 196 -17.50 1.29 -6.81
N THR A 197 -17.74 1.70 -8.05
CA THR A 197 -16.99 1.28 -9.22
C THR A 197 -16.07 2.40 -9.73
N VAL A 198 -14.85 2.03 -10.09
CA VAL A 198 -13.85 2.89 -10.72
C VAL A 198 -13.59 2.38 -12.12
N GLU A 199 -13.63 3.26 -13.12
CA GLU A 199 -13.26 2.91 -14.49
C GLU A 199 -11.88 3.46 -14.84
N VAL A 200 -11.04 2.60 -15.41
CA VAL A 200 -9.71 2.93 -15.92
C VAL A 200 -9.59 2.32 -17.30
N ASP A 201 -9.57 3.18 -18.32
CA ASP A 201 -9.31 2.80 -19.72
C ASP A 201 -10.19 1.64 -20.22
N GLY A 202 -11.48 1.70 -19.88
CA GLY A 202 -12.47 0.68 -20.24
C GLY A 202 -12.52 -0.53 -19.30
N ILE A 203 -11.78 -0.53 -18.19
CA ILE A 203 -11.82 -1.59 -17.16
C ILE A 203 -12.49 -1.04 -15.90
N CYS A 204 -13.55 -1.71 -15.45
CA CYS A 204 -14.25 -1.34 -14.22
C CYS A 204 -13.81 -2.22 -13.05
N PHE A 205 -13.43 -1.59 -11.94
CA PHE A 205 -13.03 -2.24 -10.69
C PHE A 205 -14.02 -1.89 -9.59
N GLN A 206 -14.52 -2.89 -8.87
CA GLN A 206 -15.49 -2.72 -7.78
C GLN A 206 -15.14 -3.61 -6.59
N THR A 207 -15.02 -3.05 -5.38
CA THR A 207 -14.99 -3.88 -4.18
C THR A 207 -16.37 -4.45 -3.92
N VAL A 208 -16.47 -5.77 -3.80
CA VAL A 208 -17.71 -6.50 -3.55
C VAL A 208 -17.64 -7.26 -2.23
N ILE A 209 -18.74 -7.22 -1.48
CA ILE A 209 -19.00 -8.09 -0.33
C ILE A 209 -20.32 -8.80 -0.63
N LEU A 210 -20.27 -10.10 -0.92
CA LEU A 210 -21.47 -10.86 -1.30
C LEU A 210 -22.48 -10.94 -0.13
N ASP A 211 -21.97 -11.14 1.09
CA ASP A 211 -22.77 -11.23 2.32
C ASP A 211 -22.58 -10.00 3.19
N ARG A 212 -23.31 -8.92 2.85
CA ARG A 212 -23.25 -7.62 3.57
C ARG A 212 -23.58 -7.71 5.06
N ILE A 213 -24.27 -8.78 5.48
CA ILE A 213 -24.52 -9.12 6.87
C ILE A 213 -23.82 -10.44 7.14
N SER A 214 -22.52 -10.41 7.39
CA SER A 214 -21.83 -11.58 7.91
C SER A 214 -22.26 -11.76 9.37
N THR A 215 -23.22 -12.65 9.60
CA THR A 215 -23.63 -13.02 10.96
C THR A 215 -22.57 -13.93 11.54
N VAL A 216 -21.75 -13.38 12.43
CA VAL A 216 -20.67 -14.11 13.09
C VAL A 216 -21.27 -14.85 14.28
N SER A 217 -21.60 -16.12 14.09
CA SER A 217 -21.98 -17.03 15.18
C SER A 217 -20.73 -17.65 15.79
N LEU A 218 -20.24 -17.06 16.87
CA LEU A 218 -19.04 -17.49 17.58
C LEU A 218 -19.40 -18.48 18.67
N THR A 219 -19.65 -19.74 18.30
CA THR A 219 -19.94 -20.81 19.28
C THR A 219 -18.77 -21.74 19.54
N GLN A 220 -17.72 -21.68 18.75
CA GLN A 220 -16.54 -22.54 18.91
C GLN A 220 -15.26 -21.72 18.75
N SER A 221 -14.33 -21.89 19.69
CA SER A 221 -13.12 -21.06 19.86
C SER A 221 -12.10 -21.14 18.72
N ASP A 222 -12.33 -21.91 17.66
CA ASP A 222 -11.41 -22.07 16.52
C ASP A 222 -12.10 -22.02 15.15
N SER A 223 -13.38 -21.62 15.08
CA SER A 223 -14.08 -21.58 13.79
C SER A 223 -13.63 -20.38 12.95
N LYS A 224 -13.16 -20.68 11.73
CA LYS A 224 -12.95 -19.66 10.69
C LYS A 224 -14.29 -19.28 10.09
N ILE A 225 -14.60 -18.00 10.09
CA ILE A 225 -15.82 -17.47 9.48
C ILE A 225 -15.43 -16.74 8.21
N TYR A 226 -15.65 -17.38 7.07
CA TYR A 226 -15.31 -16.81 5.78
C TYR A 226 -16.17 -15.57 5.50
N ILE A 227 -15.51 -14.49 5.08
CA ILE A 227 -16.17 -13.28 4.59
C ILE A 227 -15.85 -13.16 3.10
N PRO A 228 -16.84 -13.19 2.21
CA PRO A 228 -16.64 -13.05 0.78
C PRO A 228 -16.39 -11.58 0.39
N ILE A 229 -15.28 -11.02 0.86
CA ILE A 229 -14.73 -9.74 0.42
C ILE A 229 -13.87 -10.03 -0.81
N GLY A 230 -14.14 -9.37 -1.92
CA GLY A 230 -13.38 -9.54 -3.16
C GLY A 230 -13.48 -8.33 -4.06
N MET A 231 -12.88 -8.45 -5.24
CA MET A 231 -12.96 -7.43 -6.27
C MET A 231 -13.61 -7.99 -7.53
N GLN A 232 -14.63 -7.30 -8.02
CA GLN A 232 -15.21 -7.57 -9.33
C GLN A 232 -14.50 -6.69 -10.36
N ILE A 233 -14.10 -7.31 -11.47
CA ILE A 233 -13.43 -6.63 -12.59
C ILE A 233 -14.23 -6.90 -13.86
N THR A 234 -14.63 -5.84 -14.55
CA THR A 234 -15.32 -5.93 -15.84
C THR A 234 -14.43 -5.39 -16.94
N ASN A 235 -14.16 -6.21 -17.96
CA ASN A 235 -13.40 -5.78 -19.13
C ASN A 235 -14.34 -5.22 -20.20
N ASN A 236 -14.50 -3.90 -20.31
CA ASN A 236 -15.30 -3.26 -21.37
C ASN A 236 -14.47 -2.89 -22.61
N THR A 237 -13.20 -3.30 -22.68
CA THR A 237 -12.36 -3.07 -23.86
C THR A 237 -12.72 -4.06 -24.98
N SER A 238 -12.21 -3.82 -26.18
CA SER A 238 -12.34 -4.75 -27.32
C SER A 238 -11.34 -5.91 -27.29
N THR A 239 -10.41 -5.92 -26.33
CA THR A 239 -9.32 -6.91 -26.25
C THR A 239 -9.43 -7.75 -24.97
N PRO A 240 -9.20 -9.07 -25.01
CA PRO A 240 -9.07 -9.86 -23.80
C PRO A 240 -7.91 -9.36 -22.92
N LEU A 241 -8.11 -9.39 -21.60
CA LEU A 241 -7.09 -8.97 -20.64
C LEU A 241 -6.99 -9.95 -19.48
N ARG A 242 -5.77 -10.14 -18.98
CA ARG A 242 -5.47 -10.96 -17.81
C ARG A 242 -5.29 -10.08 -16.58
N PHE A 243 -5.84 -10.58 -15.48
CA PHE A 243 -5.71 -9.99 -14.16
C PHE A 243 -5.07 -11.02 -13.24
N PHE A 244 -4.03 -10.61 -12.52
CA PHE A 244 -3.34 -11.47 -11.58
C PHE A 244 -3.98 -11.39 -10.19
N LEU A 245 -4.01 -12.51 -9.47
CA LEU A 245 -4.45 -12.56 -8.08
C LEU A 245 -3.28 -12.65 -7.10
N PHE A 246 -2.08 -13.02 -7.59
CA PHE A 246 -0.91 -13.22 -6.77
C PHE A 246 -0.47 -11.90 -6.14
N ASP A 247 -0.68 -11.74 -4.83
CA ASP A 247 -0.38 -10.54 -4.05
C ASP A 247 -0.98 -9.23 -4.62
N SER A 248 -2.03 -9.34 -5.44
CA SER A 248 -2.59 -8.20 -6.18
C SER A 248 -3.72 -7.47 -5.47
N LEU A 249 -4.31 -8.05 -4.41
CA LEU A 249 -5.42 -7.43 -3.68
C LEU A 249 -4.98 -7.00 -2.28
N ILE A 250 -4.83 -5.70 -2.09
CA ILE A 250 -4.39 -5.10 -0.83
C ILE A 250 -5.63 -4.52 -0.10
N PRO A 251 -6.03 -5.09 1.04
CA PRO A 251 -7.17 -4.58 1.81
C PRO A 251 -6.77 -3.38 2.66
N THR A 252 -7.65 -2.40 2.74
CA THR A 252 -7.60 -1.33 3.74
C THR A 252 -8.90 -1.27 4.52
N LEU A 253 -8.79 -1.07 5.84
CA LEU A 253 -9.93 -1.08 6.75
C LEU A 253 -10.02 0.25 7.50
N ILE A 254 -11.21 0.84 7.54
CA ILE A 254 -11.56 1.97 8.40
C ILE A 254 -12.49 1.47 9.51
N GLY A 255 -12.12 1.79 10.74
CA GLY A 255 -12.85 1.49 11.96
C GLY A 255 -14.15 2.27 12.10
N LYS A 256 -14.96 1.88 13.09
CA LYS A 256 -16.23 2.54 13.41
C LYS A 256 -16.09 4.01 13.84
N ASP A 257 -14.90 4.38 14.30
CA ASP A 257 -14.51 5.72 14.72
C ASP A 257 -13.97 6.58 13.56
N GLY A 258 -13.97 6.04 12.33
CA GLY A 258 -13.42 6.70 11.15
C GLY A 258 -11.90 6.66 11.08
N GLN A 259 -11.23 5.98 12.03
CA GLN A 259 -9.77 5.81 12.02
C GLN A 259 -9.38 4.63 11.15
N ILE A 260 -8.19 4.69 10.59
CA ILE A 260 -7.65 3.63 9.76
C ILE A 260 -7.15 2.51 10.68
N VAL A 261 -7.63 1.29 10.46
CA VAL A 261 -7.16 0.11 11.19
C VAL A 261 -5.95 -0.43 10.43
N LEU A 262 -4.76 -0.17 10.96
CA LEU A 262 -3.52 -0.63 10.32
C LEU A 262 -3.38 -2.16 10.46
N PRO A 263 -2.99 -2.86 9.39
CA PRO A 263 -2.74 -4.30 9.49
C PRO A 263 -1.54 -4.53 10.40
N LYS A 264 -1.59 -5.53 11.29
CA LYS A 264 -0.44 -5.83 12.19
C LYS A 264 0.78 -6.36 11.44
N ASN A 265 0.59 -6.78 10.20
CA ASN A 265 1.65 -7.15 9.29
C ASN A 265 1.32 -6.60 7.90
N GLY A 266 2.20 -5.77 7.34
CA GLY A 266 2.00 -5.06 6.07
C GLY A 266 2.14 -5.96 4.83
N GLY A 267 1.56 -7.16 4.86
CA GLY A 267 1.67 -8.13 3.78
C GLY A 267 2.96 -8.96 3.80
N ALA A 268 3.59 -9.19 4.96
CA ALA A 268 4.81 -10.00 4.99
C ALA A 268 4.57 -11.43 4.49
N SER A 269 5.61 -11.94 3.84
CA SER A 269 5.64 -13.24 3.19
C SER A 269 5.64 -14.40 4.19
N TYR A 270 4.61 -15.25 4.16
CA TYR A 270 4.69 -16.60 4.73
C TYR A 270 4.99 -17.61 3.63
N GLY A 271 6.20 -17.52 3.06
CA GLY A 271 6.76 -18.56 2.21
C GLY A 271 7.10 -18.12 0.79
N PHE A 272 7.90 -18.97 0.13
CA PHE A 272 8.42 -18.76 -1.21
C PHE A 272 7.51 -19.44 -2.25
N ARG A 273 6.26 -19.00 -2.38
CA ARG A 273 5.44 -19.40 -3.54
C ARG A 273 5.79 -18.49 -4.72
N ILE A 274 6.04 -19.08 -5.87
CA ILE A 274 6.25 -18.38 -7.14
C ILE A 274 4.88 -18.20 -7.82
N ALA A 275 4.66 -17.04 -8.43
CA ALA A 275 3.47 -16.76 -9.21
C ALA A 275 3.35 -17.71 -10.41
N GLN A 276 2.16 -18.24 -10.66
CA GLN A 276 1.89 -19.19 -11.74
C GLN A 276 0.86 -18.63 -12.72
N GLU A 277 0.79 -19.17 -13.94
CA GLU A 277 -0.24 -18.81 -14.93
C GLU A 277 -1.67 -19.03 -14.39
N SER A 278 -1.85 -20.01 -13.50
CA SER A 278 -3.11 -20.28 -12.78
C SER A 278 -3.51 -19.21 -11.77
N ASP A 279 -2.59 -18.31 -11.41
CA ASP A 279 -2.88 -17.12 -10.61
C ASP A 279 -3.40 -15.95 -11.47
N SER A 280 -3.44 -16.11 -12.80
CA SER A 280 -4.07 -15.17 -13.73
C SER A 280 -5.49 -15.60 -14.10
N GLN A 281 -6.40 -14.65 -14.21
CA GLN A 281 -7.73 -14.83 -14.78
C GLN A 281 -7.87 -13.98 -16.04
N LEU A 282 -8.28 -14.62 -17.13
CA LEU A 282 -8.58 -13.95 -18.40
C LEU A 282 -10.02 -13.44 -18.38
N ALA A 283 -10.22 -12.16 -18.65
CA ALA A 283 -11.52 -11.55 -18.91
C ALA A 283 -11.59 -11.17 -20.40
N ILE A 284 -12.50 -11.81 -21.15
CA ILE A 284 -12.80 -11.41 -22.53
C ILE A 284 -13.65 -10.12 -22.53
N PRO A 285 -13.78 -9.41 -23.67
CA PRO A 285 -14.67 -8.25 -23.79
C PRO A 285 -16.08 -8.49 -23.27
N GLY A 286 -16.56 -7.59 -22.41
CA GLY A 286 -17.84 -7.66 -21.71
C GLY A 286 -17.89 -8.64 -20.53
N GLN A 287 -16.83 -9.43 -20.28
CA GLN A 287 -16.82 -10.40 -19.19
C GLN A 287 -16.55 -9.73 -17.85
N ILE A 288 -17.25 -10.24 -16.84
CA ILE A 288 -17.04 -9.94 -15.43
C ILE A 288 -16.31 -11.12 -14.78
N ILE A 289 -15.19 -10.85 -14.12
CA ILE A 289 -14.49 -11.79 -13.25
C ILE A 289 -14.57 -11.32 -11.80
N THR A 290 -14.50 -12.24 -10.85
CA THR A 290 -14.49 -11.88 -9.42
C THR A 290 -13.33 -12.57 -8.71
N LEU A 291 -12.51 -11.75 -8.07
CA LEU A 291 -11.30 -12.16 -7.37
C LEU A 291 -11.58 -12.19 -5.87
N PHE A 292 -11.61 -13.39 -5.28
CA PHE A 292 -11.75 -13.56 -3.83
C PHE A 292 -10.42 -14.02 -3.21
N PRO A 293 -9.79 -13.24 -2.31
CA PRO A 293 -8.63 -13.67 -1.55
C PRO A 293 -8.96 -14.82 -0.59
N GLY A 294 -10.23 -14.99 -0.20
CA GLY A 294 -10.65 -15.98 0.80
C GLY A 294 -10.49 -15.45 2.23
N ALA A 295 -10.90 -14.20 2.46
CA ALA A 295 -10.84 -13.56 3.76
C ALA A 295 -11.69 -14.32 4.80
N TYR A 296 -11.24 -14.33 6.05
CA TYR A 296 -11.98 -14.95 7.15
C TYR A 296 -11.71 -14.26 8.49
N LEU A 297 -12.68 -14.35 9.39
CA LEU A 297 -12.54 -13.96 10.79
C LEU A 297 -12.17 -15.15 11.66
N THR A 298 -11.40 -14.88 12.70
CA THR A 298 -11.25 -15.75 13.88
C THR A 298 -11.54 -14.94 15.13
N GLN A 299 -11.96 -15.62 16.20
CA GLN A 299 -12.08 -14.99 17.51
C GLN A 299 -10.77 -15.12 18.28
N GLN A 300 -10.38 -14.05 18.98
CA GLN A 300 -9.24 -14.03 19.89
C GLN A 300 -9.69 -14.41 21.32
N ALA A 301 -8.75 -14.77 22.19
CA ALA A 301 -9.04 -15.23 23.56
C ALA A 301 -9.77 -14.16 24.41
N ASP A 302 -9.57 -12.88 24.11
CA ASP A 302 -10.24 -11.74 24.75
C ASP A 302 -11.64 -11.44 24.16
N GLY A 303 -12.09 -12.24 23.20
CA GLY A 303 -13.37 -12.10 22.52
C GLY A 303 -13.38 -11.08 21.39
N LEU A 304 -12.25 -10.43 21.09
CA LEU A 304 -12.09 -9.58 19.91
C LEU A 304 -11.98 -10.44 18.64
N LEU A 305 -12.22 -9.81 17.49
CA LEU A 305 -12.13 -10.45 16.20
C LEU A 305 -10.81 -10.11 15.52
N LYS A 306 -10.29 -11.09 14.79
CA LYS A 306 -9.14 -10.93 13.89
C LYS A 306 -9.57 -11.23 12.46
N LEU A 307 -9.42 -10.26 11.56
CA LEU A 307 -9.66 -10.45 10.13
C LEU A 307 -8.36 -10.86 9.45
N TYR A 308 -8.37 -12.00 8.78
CA TYR A 308 -7.31 -12.46 7.90
C TYR A 308 -7.74 -12.27 6.44
N VAL A 309 -6.85 -11.72 5.63
CA VAL A 309 -7.00 -11.61 4.19
C VAL A 309 -5.74 -12.21 3.57
N PRO A 310 -5.78 -13.46 3.08
CA PRO A 310 -4.63 -14.06 2.44
C PRO A 310 -4.48 -13.50 1.01
N GLY A 311 -3.29 -12.99 0.69
CA GLY A 311 -2.85 -12.87 -0.69
C GLY A 311 -2.69 -14.28 -1.26
N ARG A 312 -3.09 -14.51 -2.51
CA ARG A 312 -2.88 -15.82 -3.15
C ARG A 312 -1.40 -16.20 -3.24
N GLY A 313 -0.48 -15.25 -3.04
CA GLY A 313 0.96 -15.44 -3.09
C GLY A 313 1.59 -15.51 -1.71
N ARG A 314 2.44 -14.52 -1.44
CA ARG A 314 3.28 -14.45 -0.25
C ARG A 314 2.59 -13.67 0.85
N SER A 315 1.82 -12.66 0.49
CA SER A 315 1.32 -11.67 1.44
C SER A 315 0.13 -12.18 2.23
N VAL A 316 0.09 -11.85 3.52
CA VAL A 316 -1.13 -11.97 4.34
C VAL A 316 -1.31 -10.66 5.08
N TRP A 317 -2.50 -10.08 4.95
CA TRP A 317 -2.92 -8.96 5.77
C TRP A 317 -3.78 -9.48 6.90
N TRP A 318 -3.52 -9.00 8.12
CA TRP A 318 -4.47 -9.22 9.20
C TRP A 318 -4.64 -8.01 10.09
N PHE A 319 -5.88 -7.85 10.54
CA PHE A 319 -6.34 -6.77 11.38
C PHE A 319 -6.81 -7.38 12.70
N GLU A 320 -6.26 -6.92 13.82
CA GLU A 320 -6.56 -7.44 15.16
C GLU A 320 -7.46 -6.49 15.92
N ASN A 321 -7.96 -6.95 17.07
CA ASN A 321 -8.72 -6.15 18.02
C ASN A 321 -10.03 -5.58 17.44
N LEU A 322 -10.60 -6.23 16.43
CA LEU A 322 -11.84 -5.79 15.79
C LEU A 322 -13.02 -6.08 16.71
N GLN A 323 -13.77 -5.04 17.05
CA GLN A 323 -15.03 -5.16 17.80
C GLN A 323 -16.21 -5.32 16.83
N PRO A 324 -17.34 -5.90 17.26
CA PRO A 324 -18.59 -5.80 16.51
C PRO A 324 -18.94 -4.33 16.21
N GLY A 325 -19.36 -4.06 14.98
CA GLY A 325 -19.59 -2.71 14.49
C GLY A 325 -19.69 -2.61 12.98
N THR A 326 -19.77 -1.38 12.48
CA THR A 326 -19.69 -1.10 11.03
C THR A 326 -18.30 -0.59 10.73
N TYR A 327 -17.63 -1.28 9.82
CA TYR A 327 -16.34 -0.91 9.25
C TYR A 327 -16.54 -0.51 7.81
N GLN A 328 -15.51 0.08 7.23
CA GLN A 328 -15.44 0.29 5.79
C GLN A 328 -14.21 -0.43 5.26
N VAL A 329 -14.39 -1.18 4.17
CA VAL A 329 -13.30 -1.89 3.50
C VAL A 329 -13.12 -1.33 2.09
N GLN A 330 -11.88 -1.13 1.71
CA GLN A 330 -11.43 -0.79 0.37
C GLN A 330 -10.47 -1.89 -0.07
N LEU A 331 -10.57 -2.33 -1.32
CA LEU A 331 -9.52 -3.12 -1.94
C LEU A 331 -8.78 -2.26 -2.96
N THR A 332 -7.47 -2.43 -2.97
CA THR A 332 -6.61 -1.95 -4.04
C THR A 332 -6.22 -3.15 -4.88
N TYR A 333 -6.46 -3.08 -6.19
CA TYR A 333 -5.82 -3.98 -7.14
C TYR A 333 -4.48 -3.39 -7.54
N LYS A 334 -3.40 -4.18 -7.50
CA LYS A 334 -2.05 -3.80 -7.91
C LYS A 334 -1.45 -4.94 -8.73
N THR A 335 -1.01 -4.65 -9.95
CA THR A 335 -0.19 -5.60 -10.71
C THR A 335 1.19 -5.71 -10.03
N PRO A 336 1.63 -6.92 -9.61
CA PRO A 336 2.96 -7.11 -9.02
C PRO A 336 4.05 -6.67 -10.01
N ILE A 337 5.04 -5.90 -9.54
CA ILE A 337 6.09 -5.36 -10.43
C ILE A 337 7.04 -6.43 -10.91
N GLU A 338 7.18 -7.48 -10.14
CA GLU A 338 7.78 -8.73 -10.57
C GLU A 338 7.26 -9.23 -11.93
N LEU A 339 6.00 -8.96 -12.26
CA LEU A 339 5.40 -9.34 -13.54
C LEU A 339 5.61 -8.31 -14.66
N ILE A 340 6.25 -7.18 -14.35
CA ILE A 340 6.51 -6.07 -15.26
C ILE A 340 8.01 -5.96 -15.55
N ASP A 341 8.86 -6.27 -14.57
CA ASP A 341 10.32 -6.29 -14.74
C ASP A 341 10.76 -7.44 -15.68
N PRO A 342 11.31 -7.12 -16.87
CA PRO A 342 11.76 -8.12 -17.82
C PRO A 342 12.79 -9.11 -17.25
N GLY A 343 13.71 -8.61 -16.40
CA GLY A 343 14.76 -9.43 -15.78
C GLY A 343 14.19 -10.47 -14.82
N PHE A 344 13.04 -10.14 -14.22
CA PHE A 344 12.32 -11.04 -13.33
C PHE A 344 11.48 -12.07 -14.11
N ILE A 345 10.70 -11.63 -15.11
CA ILE A 345 9.82 -12.49 -15.93
C ILE A 345 10.61 -13.57 -16.68
N GLU A 346 11.76 -13.21 -17.27
CA GLU A 346 12.59 -14.15 -18.04
C GLU A 346 13.06 -15.33 -17.19
N ASN A 347 13.40 -15.06 -15.93
CA ASN A 347 13.82 -16.06 -14.97
C ASN A 347 12.64 -16.82 -14.33
N TRP A 348 11.49 -16.18 -14.12
CA TRP A 348 10.37 -16.75 -13.34
C TRP A 348 9.32 -17.51 -14.17
N MET A 349 9.06 -17.12 -15.41
CA MET A 349 8.04 -17.75 -16.27
C MET A 349 8.60 -18.41 -17.53
N LYS A 350 9.89 -18.78 -17.51
CA LYS A 350 10.59 -19.36 -18.68
C LYS A 350 10.43 -18.48 -19.93
N GLY A 351 10.46 -17.15 -19.76
CA GLY A 351 10.33 -16.19 -20.85
C GLY A 351 8.92 -15.98 -21.41
N LYS A 352 7.85 -16.52 -20.80
CA LYS A 352 6.48 -16.16 -21.21
C LYS A 352 6.17 -14.72 -20.79
N LYS A 353 6.06 -13.81 -21.78
CA LYS A 353 5.49 -12.47 -21.59
C LYS A 353 3.98 -12.52 -21.81
N PHE A 354 3.20 -11.95 -20.89
CA PHE A 354 1.77 -11.76 -21.08
C PHE A 354 1.53 -10.41 -21.74
N GLU A 355 1.38 -10.40 -23.06
CA GLU A 355 1.03 -9.18 -23.81
C GLU A 355 -0.39 -8.68 -23.46
N ASP A 356 -1.23 -9.58 -22.95
CA ASP A 356 -2.61 -9.33 -22.52
C ASP A 356 -2.72 -9.02 -21.02
N LEU A 357 -1.61 -8.81 -20.29
CA LEU A 357 -1.66 -8.45 -18.87
C LEU A 357 -2.13 -7.01 -18.69
N TRP A 358 -3.16 -6.80 -17.87
CA TRP A 358 -3.49 -5.46 -17.40
C TRP A 358 -2.45 -5.00 -16.36
N VAL A 359 -1.88 -3.82 -16.57
CA VAL A 359 -0.85 -3.24 -15.71
C VAL A 359 -1.35 -1.94 -15.11
N GLY A 360 -1.29 -1.84 -13.79
CA GLY A 360 -1.63 -0.63 -13.05
C GLY A 360 -1.97 -0.92 -11.60
N MET A 361 -2.45 0.12 -10.92
CA MET A 361 -2.94 0.07 -9.56
C MET A 361 -4.26 0.83 -9.49
N VAL A 362 -5.30 0.25 -8.89
CA VAL A 362 -6.62 0.89 -8.72
C VAL A 362 -7.12 0.72 -7.30
N CYS A 363 -7.33 1.84 -6.61
CA CYS A 363 -7.99 1.90 -5.32
C CYS A 363 -9.49 2.13 -5.53
N THR A 364 -10.33 1.13 -5.24
CA THR A 364 -11.79 1.28 -5.34
C THR A 364 -12.35 2.06 -4.15
N PRO A 365 -13.57 2.63 -4.21
CA PRO A 365 -14.20 3.23 -3.05
C PRO A 365 -14.39 2.27 -1.88
N PHE A 366 -14.58 2.86 -0.69
CA PHE A 366 -14.93 2.12 0.52
C PHE A 366 -16.36 1.58 0.46
N VAL A 367 -16.52 0.31 0.85
CA VAL A 367 -17.82 -0.33 1.05
C VAL A 367 -18.00 -0.74 2.51
N LYS A 368 -19.25 -0.76 2.99
CA LYS A 368 -19.56 -1.07 4.39
C LYS A 368 -19.44 -2.57 4.67
N LEU A 369 -18.73 -2.91 5.73
CA LEU A 369 -18.65 -4.25 6.31
C LEU A 369 -19.28 -4.23 7.71
N HIS A 370 -20.35 -5.00 7.91
CA HIS A 370 -21.03 -5.09 9.21
C HIS A 370 -20.59 -6.35 9.96
N LEU A 371 -19.91 -6.17 11.10
CA LEU A 371 -19.54 -7.26 12.01
C LEU A 371 -20.55 -7.31 13.15
N LYS A 372 -21.36 -8.38 13.21
CA LYS A 372 -22.36 -8.58 14.27
C LYS A 372 -22.01 -9.78 15.13
N ARG A 373 -22.12 -9.64 16.46
CA ARG A 373 -22.01 -10.76 17.40
C ARG A 373 -23.38 -11.36 17.65
N PHE A 374 -23.51 -12.67 17.47
CA PHE A 374 -24.68 -13.40 17.95
C PHE A 374 -24.30 -14.24 19.16
N LEU A 375 -25.07 -14.09 20.24
CA LEU A 375 -25.06 -15.03 21.35
C LEU A 375 -26.03 -16.14 21.00
N ILE A 376 -25.52 -17.33 20.67
CA ILE A 376 -26.39 -18.51 20.68
C ILE A 376 -26.76 -18.73 22.15
N LYS A 377 -28.04 -18.57 22.49
CA LYS A 377 -28.56 -19.01 23.77
C LYS A 377 -28.31 -20.52 23.83
N SER A 378 -27.45 -20.96 24.75
CA SER A 378 -27.34 -22.37 25.09
C SER A 378 -28.73 -22.87 25.49
N LEU A 379 -29.29 -23.78 24.70
CA LEU A 379 -30.55 -24.46 25.00
C LEU A 379 -30.37 -25.43 26.16
#